data_AF-A0A3M1ZIL4-F1
#
_entry.id   AF-A0A3M1ZIL4-F1
#
_cell.length_a   1.000
_cell.length_b   1.000
_cell.length_c   1.000
_cell.angle_alpha   90.00
_cell.angle_beta   90.00
_cell.angle_gamma   90.00
#
_symmetry.space_group_name_H-M   'P 1'
#
loop_
_entity.id
_entity.type
_entity.pdbx_description
1 polymer ?
#
loop_
_entity_poly.entity_id
_entity_poly.type
_entity_poly.pdbx_seq_one_letter_code
_entity_poly.pdbx_strand_id
1 'polypeptide(L)'
;MSRSRAVGVVMGVLLGAAAAAWAQGTSGTVPWETLSGRIHRVQGRTWRWAFDVRLTPGAVQVRVPVRLVPAQGVTRPEMDRVLPEWESGIEEVWSEKWGVRLADGAVLPVVVDVAFRGRRYLHEVIVERAGGGVDQLHWHLADSPEVLAHEVGHMLGLYDEYRRGAVGPGSPVHDPDSVMASGGGTGAVRRRHLARVLAWFEERTGLRAELVPLGEEGDALAQTVPPGRDEPSSRQRGEP
;
A
#
# COMPACT_ATOMS: atom_id res chain seq x y z
N MET A 1 -6.35 52.25 13.55
CA MET A 1 -6.12 51.37 12.38
C MET A 1 -5.85 49.97 12.89
N SER A 2 -6.88 49.13 12.96
CA SER A 2 -6.78 47.74 13.41
C SER A 2 -7.28 46.86 12.27
N ARG A 3 -6.45 45.93 11.77
CA ARG A 3 -6.84 44.96 10.75
C ARG A 3 -6.73 43.56 11.37
N SER A 4 -7.90 42.96 11.58
CA SER A 4 -8.07 41.55 11.95
C SER A 4 -7.34 40.63 10.97
N ARG A 5 -6.57 39.67 11.49
CA ARG A 5 -6.11 38.51 10.75
C ARG A 5 -7.21 37.45 10.78
N ALA A 6 -7.76 37.15 9.60
CA ALA A 6 -8.68 36.04 9.42
C ALA A 6 -7.91 34.72 9.59
N VAL A 7 -8.46 33.85 10.45
CA VAL A 7 -8.09 32.44 10.59
C VAL A 7 -8.64 31.72 9.37
N GLY A 8 -7.77 31.19 8.53
CA GLY A 8 -8.15 30.32 7.42
C GLY A 8 -8.53 28.94 7.95
N VAL A 9 -9.81 28.62 7.91
CA VAL A 9 -10.36 27.28 8.13
C VAL A 9 -10.01 26.44 6.91
N VAL A 10 -9.19 25.40 7.09
CA VAL A 10 -8.98 24.37 6.07
C VAL A 10 -10.26 23.52 6.02
N MET A 11 -11.00 23.63 4.92
CA MET A 11 -12.13 22.75 4.63
C MET A 11 -11.63 21.31 4.51
N GLY A 12 -12.06 20.45 5.43
CA GLY A 12 -12.00 19.01 5.25
C GLY A 12 -12.85 18.62 4.05
N VAL A 13 -12.24 17.92 3.09
CA VAL A 13 -12.97 17.21 2.05
C VAL A 13 -13.69 16.06 2.74
N LEU A 14 -15.01 16.21 2.88
CA LEU A 14 -15.92 15.14 3.25
C LEU A 14 -15.87 14.08 2.14
N LEU A 15 -15.07 13.03 2.34
CA LEU A 15 -15.20 11.78 1.60
C LEU A 15 -16.62 11.24 1.84
N GLY A 16 -17.40 11.23 0.76
CA GLY A 16 -18.82 10.94 0.76
C GLY A 16 -19.17 9.58 1.37
N ALA A 17 -20.32 9.56 2.04
CA ALA A 17 -20.94 8.37 2.56
C ALA A 17 -21.21 7.34 1.46
N ALA A 18 -20.50 6.22 1.50
CA ALA A 18 -20.88 4.98 0.81
C ALA A 18 -20.44 3.76 1.64
N ALA A 19 -21.07 3.60 2.81
CA ALA A 19 -21.08 2.34 3.55
C ALA A 19 -22.54 1.90 3.71
N ALA A 20 -23.17 1.49 2.60
CA ALA A 20 -24.53 0.99 2.60
C ALA A 20 -24.56 -0.47 2.11
N ALA A 21 -24.95 -1.35 3.05
CA ALA A 21 -25.50 -2.68 2.87
C ALA A 21 -24.57 -3.79 2.33
N TRP A 22 -23.77 -4.37 3.24
CA TRP A 22 -23.40 -5.78 3.17
C TRP A 22 -24.67 -6.63 3.27
N ALA A 23 -25.28 -6.96 2.14
CA ALA A 23 -26.50 -7.75 2.11
C ALA A 23 -26.18 -9.23 2.41
N GLN A 24 -26.63 -9.67 3.59
CA GLN A 24 -26.99 -11.05 3.93
C GLN A 24 -25.83 -12.07 3.99
N GLY A 25 -25.18 -12.16 5.15
CA GLY A 25 -24.66 -13.45 5.64
C GLY A 25 -23.21 -13.52 6.12
N THR A 26 -22.38 -12.53 5.82
CA THR A 26 -21.01 -12.43 6.37
C THR A 26 -20.81 -11.04 6.91
N SER A 27 -20.61 -10.93 8.22
CA SER A 27 -20.16 -9.69 8.87
C SER A 27 -19.05 -9.09 8.03
N GLY A 28 -19.15 -7.82 7.62
CA GLY A 28 -18.17 -7.09 6.79
C GLY A 28 -16.81 -6.88 7.47
N THR A 29 -16.36 -7.87 8.23
CA THR A 29 -15.17 -7.96 9.04
C THR A 29 -14.62 -9.37 8.95
N VAL A 30 -13.35 -9.50 8.58
CA VAL A 30 -12.57 -10.75 8.73
C VAL A 30 -11.51 -10.43 9.77
N PRO A 31 -11.34 -11.25 10.84
CA PRO A 31 -10.35 -10.98 11.87
C PRO A 31 -8.92 -11.01 11.30
N TRP A 32 -7.95 -10.60 12.12
CA TRP A 32 -6.54 -10.66 11.75
C TRP A 32 -6.10 -12.09 11.40
N GLU A 33 -5.47 -12.22 10.25
CA GLU A 33 -4.79 -13.43 9.80
C GLU A 33 -3.36 -13.10 9.39
N THR A 34 -2.44 -14.03 9.62
CA THR A 34 -1.06 -13.87 9.15
C THR A 34 -0.88 -14.56 7.80
N LEU A 35 -0.54 -13.77 6.79
CA LEU A 35 0.00 -14.29 5.54
C LEU A 35 1.51 -14.37 5.69
N SER A 36 2.10 -15.49 5.29
CA SER A 36 3.55 -15.65 5.34
C SER A 36 4.05 -16.66 4.32
N GLY A 37 5.33 -16.57 4.02
CA GLY A 37 5.99 -17.53 3.16
C GLY A 37 7.49 -17.32 3.13
N ARG A 38 8.12 -17.98 2.17
CA ARG A 38 9.55 -17.87 1.93
C ARG A 38 9.79 -17.77 0.43
N ILE A 39 10.63 -16.83 0.05
CA ILE A 39 11.14 -16.71 -1.31
C ILE A 39 12.47 -17.45 -1.37
N HIS A 40 12.60 -18.39 -2.30
CA HIS A 40 13.73 -19.31 -2.39
C HIS A 40 14.60 -19.04 -3.62
N ARG A 41 15.92 -18.98 -3.40
CA ARG A 41 17.00 -19.01 -4.41
C ARG A 41 16.72 -18.18 -5.67
N VAL A 42 16.41 -16.91 -5.46
CA VAL A 42 16.30 -15.95 -6.56
C VAL A 42 17.57 -15.13 -6.61
N GLN A 43 18.40 -15.37 -7.65
CA GLN A 43 19.75 -14.82 -7.76
C GLN A 43 20.62 -15.03 -6.51
N GLY A 44 20.49 -16.20 -5.86
CA GLY A 44 21.21 -16.52 -4.62
C GLY A 44 20.62 -15.92 -3.34
N ARG A 45 19.58 -15.09 -3.43
CA ARG A 45 18.89 -14.49 -2.29
C ARG A 45 17.71 -15.35 -1.83
N THR A 46 17.43 -15.33 -0.53
CA THR A 46 16.31 -16.05 0.10
C THR A 46 15.89 -15.25 1.32
N TRP A 47 14.60 -14.96 1.44
CA TRP A 47 14.05 -14.25 2.60
C TRP A 47 12.68 -14.78 2.97
N ARG A 48 12.30 -14.52 4.22
CA ARG A 48 10.94 -14.75 4.72
C ARG A 48 10.15 -13.47 4.54
N TRP A 49 8.88 -13.63 4.20
CA TRP A 49 7.92 -12.54 4.19
C TRP A 49 6.75 -12.91 5.08
N ALA A 50 6.14 -11.92 5.72
CA ALA A 50 5.00 -12.11 6.59
C ALA A 50 4.32 -10.77 6.89
N PHE A 51 3.00 -10.75 6.95
CA PHE A 51 2.22 -9.61 7.41
C PHE A 51 0.87 -10.10 7.94
N ASP A 52 0.27 -9.31 8.82
CA ASP A 52 -1.10 -9.55 9.25
C ASP A 52 -2.05 -8.79 8.32
N VAL A 53 -3.22 -9.37 8.02
CA VAL A 53 -4.25 -8.75 7.19
C VAL A 53 -5.61 -8.95 7.84
N ARG A 54 -6.50 -7.96 7.74
CA ARG A 54 -7.89 -8.05 8.17
C ARG A 54 -8.80 -7.28 7.23
N LEU A 55 -10.09 -7.62 7.28
CA LEU A 55 -11.15 -6.85 6.64
C LEU A 55 -11.93 -6.14 7.73
N THR A 56 -12.26 -4.88 7.47
CA THR A 56 -13.18 -4.07 8.26
C THR A 56 -14.22 -3.47 7.32
N PRO A 57 -15.32 -2.89 7.83
CA PRO A 57 -16.34 -2.31 6.96
C PRO A 57 -15.83 -1.15 6.10
N GLY A 58 -14.70 -0.52 6.48
CA GLY A 58 -14.15 0.65 5.78
C GLY A 58 -12.81 0.44 5.10
N ALA A 59 -12.15 -0.72 5.25
CA ALA A 59 -10.80 -0.93 4.70
C ALA A 59 -10.38 -2.40 4.73
N VAL A 60 -9.49 -2.74 3.80
CA VAL A 60 -8.60 -3.90 3.92
C VAL A 60 -7.34 -3.42 4.61
N GLN A 61 -7.08 -3.89 5.84
CA GLN A 61 -5.95 -3.44 6.62
C GLN A 61 -4.83 -4.46 6.59
N VAL A 62 -3.63 -4.00 6.29
CA VAL A 62 -2.39 -4.75 6.26
C VAL A 62 -1.51 -4.21 7.37
N ARG A 63 -0.88 -5.10 8.14
CA ARG A 63 0.02 -4.72 9.23
C ARG A 63 1.33 -5.46 9.11
N VAL A 64 2.44 -4.71 9.15
CA VAL A 64 3.80 -5.22 9.09
C VAL A 64 4.49 -4.94 10.42
N PRO A 65 4.38 -5.84 11.41
CA PRO A 65 4.99 -5.63 12.71
C PRO A 65 6.50 -5.95 12.66
N VAL A 66 7.33 -4.93 12.86
CA VAL A 66 8.80 -5.01 12.75
C VAL A 66 9.45 -4.71 14.08
N ARG A 67 10.30 -5.61 14.56
CA ARG A 67 11.15 -5.37 15.72
C ARG A 67 12.41 -4.67 15.27
N LEU A 68 12.62 -3.44 15.75
CA LEU A 68 13.86 -2.71 15.50
C LEU A 68 14.86 -2.94 16.63
N VAL A 69 16.04 -3.44 16.29
CA VAL A 69 17.10 -3.80 17.21
C VAL A 69 18.29 -2.87 16.97
N PRO A 70 18.55 -1.88 17.85
CA PRO A 70 19.69 -0.99 17.65
C PRO A 70 21.01 -1.77 17.77
N ALA A 71 21.89 -1.60 16.79
CA ALA A 71 23.23 -2.14 16.80
C ALA A 71 24.10 -1.45 17.87
N GLN A 72 25.32 -1.97 18.08
CA GLN A 72 26.26 -1.37 19.02
C GLN A 72 26.51 0.10 18.67
N GLY A 73 26.35 0.98 19.67
CA GLY A 73 26.58 2.41 19.50
C GLY A 73 25.42 3.18 18.88
N VAL A 74 24.29 2.53 18.56
CA VAL A 74 23.02 3.22 18.27
C VAL A 74 22.25 3.40 19.58
N THR A 75 21.90 4.64 19.89
CA THR A 75 21.27 5.00 21.16
C THR A 75 19.75 5.08 21.03
N ARG A 76 19.05 4.92 22.16
CA ARG A 76 17.59 5.09 22.19
C ARG A 76 17.13 6.49 21.72
N PRO A 77 17.77 7.62 22.11
CA PRO A 77 17.40 8.93 21.57
C PRO A 77 17.65 9.11 20.07
N GLU A 78 18.51 8.30 19.45
CA GLU A 78 18.65 8.28 17.99
C GLU A 78 17.48 7.56 17.35
N MET A 79 17.13 6.38 17.88
CA MET A 79 15.93 5.64 17.46
C MET A 79 14.67 6.50 17.58
N ASP A 80 14.43 7.08 18.76
CA ASP A 80 13.21 7.86 19.03
C ASP A 80 13.05 9.07 18.08
N ARG A 81 14.14 9.57 17.46
CA ARG A 81 14.10 10.64 16.46
C ARG A 81 13.64 10.17 15.09
N VAL A 82 14.10 8.99 14.64
CA VAL A 82 13.86 8.50 13.28
C VAL A 82 12.58 7.67 13.17
N LEU A 83 12.16 7.00 14.25
CA LEU A 83 11.01 6.09 14.22
C LEU A 83 9.72 6.72 13.68
N PRO A 84 9.29 7.92 14.12
CA PRO A 84 8.04 8.49 13.62
C PRO A 84 8.12 8.85 12.13
N GLU A 85 9.27 9.35 11.68
CA GLU A 85 9.53 9.72 10.28
C GLU A 85 9.52 8.50 9.37
N TRP A 86 10.19 7.43 9.80
CA TRP A 86 10.17 6.15 9.09
C TRP A 86 8.77 5.54 9.03
N GLU A 87 8.06 5.48 10.17
CA GLU A 87 6.71 4.91 10.23
C GLU A 87 5.79 5.68 9.29
N SER A 88 5.70 7.01 9.43
CA SER A 88 4.80 7.81 8.58
C SER A 88 5.21 7.79 7.12
N GLY A 89 6.50 7.89 6.80
CA GLY A 89 6.95 7.97 5.41
C GLY A 89 6.82 6.64 4.66
N ILE A 90 7.05 5.50 5.35
CA ILE A 90 6.79 4.19 4.74
C ILE A 90 5.29 4.02 4.49
N GLU A 91 4.45 4.38 5.45
CA GLU A 91 3.00 4.30 5.32
C GLU A 91 2.48 5.24 4.24
N GLU A 92 3.05 6.43 4.08
CA GLU A 92 2.70 7.36 3.00
C GLU A 92 2.98 6.78 1.62
N VAL A 93 4.01 5.93 1.47
CA VAL A 93 4.28 5.23 0.20
C VAL A 93 3.23 4.16 -0.08
N TRP A 94 2.86 3.36 0.92
CA TRP A 94 2.06 2.14 0.73
C TRP A 94 0.54 2.32 0.90
N SER A 95 0.12 3.11 1.88
CA SER A 95 -1.29 3.23 2.27
C SER A 95 -2.09 4.06 1.28
N GLU A 96 -3.34 3.63 1.08
CA GLU A 96 -4.37 4.37 0.35
C GLU A 96 -3.98 4.75 -1.09
N LYS A 97 -3.01 4.03 -1.68
CA LYS A 97 -2.67 4.15 -3.12
C LYS A 97 -3.60 3.33 -4.00
N TRP A 98 -4.18 2.28 -3.43
CA TRP A 98 -5.07 1.35 -4.12
C TRP A 98 -6.22 0.94 -3.21
N GLY A 99 -7.35 0.63 -3.82
CA GLY A 99 -8.54 0.09 -3.17
C GLY A 99 -9.02 -1.19 -3.82
N VAL A 100 -9.74 -1.99 -3.05
CA VAL A 100 -10.46 -3.18 -3.53
C VAL A 100 -11.86 -2.74 -3.94
N ARG A 101 -12.12 -2.70 -5.25
CA ARG A 101 -13.43 -2.40 -5.82
C ARG A 101 -14.27 -3.67 -5.94
N LEU A 102 -15.45 -3.64 -5.36
CA LEU A 102 -16.46 -4.69 -5.41
C LEU A 102 -17.37 -4.54 -6.64
N ALA A 103 -18.15 -5.58 -6.95
CA ALA A 103 -19.05 -5.60 -8.10
C ALA A 103 -20.19 -4.56 -8.02
N ASP A 104 -20.57 -4.15 -6.81
CA ASP A 104 -21.55 -3.08 -6.57
C ASP A 104 -20.95 -1.66 -6.68
N GLY A 105 -19.65 -1.56 -6.95
CA GLY A 105 -18.92 -0.30 -7.08
C GLY A 105 -18.34 0.24 -5.77
N ALA A 106 -18.60 -0.40 -4.62
CA ALA A 106 -17.97 0.00 -3.37
C ALA A 106 -16.44 -0.21 -3.45
N VAL A 107 -15.68 0.74 -2.90
CA VAL A 107 -14.21 0.69 -2.89
C VAL A 107 -13.72 0.75 -1.45
N LEU A 108 -12.99 -0.30 -1.06
CA LEU A 108 -12.35 -0.38 0.25
C LEU A 108 -10.86 -0.03 0.10
N PRO A 109 -10.36 1.07 0.70
CA PRO A 109 -8.93 1.37 0.68
C PRO A 109 -8.10 0.24 1.29
N VAL A 110 -6.93 0.00 0.70
CA VAL A 110 -5.89 -0.82 1.32
C VAL A 110 -5.05 0.09 2.20
N VAL A 111 -5.05 -0.17 3.50
CA VAL A 111 -4.30 0.62 4.50
C VAL A 111 -3.18 -0.24 5.06
N VAL A 112 -1.94 0.24 4.96
CA VAL A 112 -0.74 -0.43 5.44
C VAL A 112 -0.24 0.26 6.71
N ASP A 113 -0.10 -0.51 7.79
CA ASP A 113 0.42 -0.08 9.11
C ASP A 113 1.77 -0.76 9.35
N VAL A 114 2.87 0.00 9.42
CA VAL A 114 4.20 -0.53 9.70
C VAL A 114 4.52 -0.33 11.17
N ALA A 115 4.07 -1.27 12.00
CA ALA A 115 4.16 -1.12 13.44
C ALA A 115 5.54 -1.48 14.00
N PHE A 116 6.27 -0.47 14.49
CA PHE A 116 7.53 -0.69 15.24
C PHE A 116 7.32 -1.02 16.73
N ARG A 117 6.09 -0.85 17.21
CA ARG A 117 5.70 -1.10 18.61
C ARG A 117 4.64 -2.18 18.68
N GLY A 118 4.83 -3.16 19.58
CA GLY A 118 3.86 -4.22 19.75
C GLY A 118 4.32 -5.33 20.67
N ARG A 119 3.44 -6.33 20.84
CA ARG A 119 3.70 -7.55 21.63
C ARG A 119 4.18 -8.73 20.80
N ARG A 120 4.09 -8.61 19.47
CA ARG A 120 4.44 -9.63 18.48
C ARG A 120 5.06 -8.94 17.28
N TYR A 121 6.13 -9.52 16.76
CA TYR A 121 6.84 -9.07 15.59
C TYR A 121 6.94 -10.21 14.58
N LEU A 122 6.81 -9.89 13.30
CA LEU A 122 6.95 -10.83 12.19
C LEU A 122 8.32 -10.71 11.52
N HIS A 123 8.96 -9.55 11.69
CA HIS A 123 10.30 -9.24 11.20
C HIS A 123 11.16 -8.69 12.32
N GLU A 124 12.47 -8.85 12.18
CA GLU A 124 13.48 -8.23 13.02
C GLU A 124 14.50 -7.56 12.11
N VAL A 125 14.78 -6.27 12.39
CA VAL A 125 15.72 -5.45 11.63
C VAL A 125 16.74 -4.89 12.59
N ILE A 126 18.01 -5.02 12.23
CA ILE A 126 19.13 -4.40 12.92
C ILE A 126 19.26 -2.97 12.42
N VAL A 127 19.24 -2.00 13.34
CA VAL A 127 19.41 -0.59 13.01
C VAL A 127 20.83 -0.16 13.33
N GLU A 128 21.58 0.15 12.29
CA GLU A 128 22.97 0.55 12.34
C GLU A 128 23.11 2.07 12.21
N ARG A 129 24.27 2.60 12.59
CA ARG A 129 24.51 4.04 12.47
C ARG A 129 24.69 4.45 11.00
N ALA A 130 25.53 3.71 10.28
CA ALA A 130 25.86 3.92 8.88
C ALA A 130 26.73 2.75 8.36
N GLY A 131 26.77 2.62 7.03
CA GLY A 131 27.70 1.73 6.31
C GLY A 131 27.09 0.37 5.98
N GLY A 132 27.44 -0.20 4.82
CA GLY A 132 26.80 -1.42 4.33
C GLY A 132 25.70 -1.14 3.31
N GLY A 133 25.05 -2.20 2.84
CA GLY A 133 23.85 -2.10 2.01
C GLY A 133 22.62 -2.16 2.89
N VAL A 134 21.62 -1.33 2.59
CA VAL A 134 20.28 -1.46 3.18
C VAL A 134 19.61 -2.71 2.63
N ASP A 135 18.96 -3.47 3.51
CA ASP A 135 18.11 -4.60 3.15
C ASP A 135 17.00 -4.82 4.19
N GLN A 136 16.12 -5.78 3.98
CA GLN A 136 15.03 -6.09 4.90
C GLN A 136 15.46 -6.59 6.30
N LEU A 137 16.77 -6.72 6.57
CA LEU A 137 17.36 -7.12 7.84
C LEU A 137 18.27 -6.02 8.45
N HIS A 138 18.78 -5.08 7.66
CA HIS A 138 19.70 -4.03 8.10
C HIS A 138 19.27 -2.66 7.55
N TRP A 139 18.95 -1.73 8.47
CA TRP A 139 18.62 -0.34 8.15
C TRP A 139 19.61 0.59 8.85
N HIS A 140 19.76 1.82 8.34
CA HIS A 140 20.64 2.84 8.90
C HIS A 140 19.85 4.04 9.37
N LEU A 141 20.32 4.70 10.43
CA LEU A 141 19.67 5.90 10.99
C LEU A 141 19.43 7.04 9.98
N ALA A 142 20.15 7.06 8.86
CA ALA A 142 20.03 8.07 7.81
C ALA A 142 19.28 7.59 6.56
N ASP A 143 18.77 6.35 6.56
CA ASP A 143 17.97 5.84 5.44
C ASP A 143 16.67 6.63 5.32
N SER A 144 16.31 6.97 4.08
CA SER A 144 15.08 7.71 3.81
C SER A 144 13.86 6.78 3.92
N PRO A 145 12.67 7.31 4.25
CA PRO A 145 11.47 6.48 4.33
C PRO A 145 11.15 5.72 3.04
N GLU A 146 11.47 6.27 1.88
CA GLU A 146 11.28 5.63 0.58
C GLU A 146 12.17 4.38 0.44
N VAL A 147 13.43 4.48 0.83
CA VAL A 147 14.35 3.33 0.86
C VAL A 147 13.79 2.25 1.78
N LEU A 148 13.31 2.62 2.96
CA LEU A 148 12.73 1.66 3.90
C LEU A 148 11.39 1.08 3.40
N ALA A 149 10.63 1.85 2.63
CA ALA A 149 9.39 1.38 2.01
C ALA A 149 9.67 0.28 0.97
N HIS A 150 10.76 0.38 0.23
CA HIS A 150 11.25 -0.70 -0.64
C HIS A 150 11.51 -1.98 0.16
N GLU A 151 12.23 -1.87 1.28
CA GLU A 151 12.54 -3.02 2.14
C GLU A 151 11.29 -3.63 2.79
N VAL A 152 10.32 -2.80 3.17
CA VAL A 152 9.00 -3.28 3.61
C VAL A 152 8.28 -4.00 2.48
N GLY A 153 8.48 -3.62 1.23
CA GLY A 153 8.01 -4.38 0.06
C GLY A 153 8.51 -5.83 0.07
N HIS A 154 9.78 -6.07 0.42
CA HIS A 154 10.29 -7.43 0.61
C HIS A 154 9.63 -8.17 1.78
N MET A 155 9.31 -7.48 2.87
CA MET A 155 8.55 -8.02 4.01
C MET A 155 7.12 -8.44 3.63
N LEU A 156 6.53 -7.79 2.62
CA LEU A 156 5.26 -8.15 1.96
C LEU A 156 5.39 -9.29 0.92
N GLY A 157 6.63 -9.75 0.67
CA GLY A 157 6.92 -10.85 -0.25
C GLY A 157 7.07 -10.41 -1.71
N LEU A 158 7.46 -9.15 -1.93
CA LEU A 158 7.70 -8.59 -3.26
C LEU A 158 9.14 -8.80 -3.70
N TYR A 159 9.30 -9.08 -4.99
CA TYR A 159 10.59 -9.16 -5.64
C TYR A 159 11.06 -7.76 -6.05
N ASP A 160 12.36 -7.62 -6.24
CA ASP A 160 12.92 -6.46 -6.91
C ASP A 160 12.44 -6.39 -8.37
N GLU A 161 12.31 -5.16 -8.85
CA GLU A 161 11.86 -4.84 -10.20
C GLU A 161 12.94 -4.07 -10.98
N TYR A 162 14.20 -4.32 -10.65
CA TYR A 162 15.36 -3.76 -11.33
C TYR A 162 16.44 -4.80 -11.59
N ARG A 163 17.34 -4.51 -12.52
CA ARG A 163 18.42 -5.44 -12.88
C ARG A 163 19.36 -5.63 -11.69
N ARG A 164 19.76 -6.87 -11.42
CA ARG A 164 20.64 -7.30 -10.31
C ARG A 164 20.00 -7.31 -8.91
N GLY A 165 18.74 -6.90 -8.80
CA GLY A 165 17.93 -7.15 -7.62
C GLY A 165 17.52 -8.62 -7.50
N ALA A 166 16.90 -8.98 -6.37
CA ALA A 166 16.18 -10.22 -6.15
C ALA A 166 14.93 -10.32 -7.06
N VAL A 167 15.11 -10.48 -8.37
CA VAL A 167 14.03 -10.47 -9.37
C VAL A 167 13.34 -11.83 -9.52
N GLY A 168 12.01 -11.87 -9.46
CA GLY A 168 11.25 -13.13 -9.48
C GLY A 168 11.55 -14.05 -10.68
N PRO A 169 11.53 -15.39 -10.50
CA PRO A 169 11.79 -16.32 -11.58
C PRO A 169 10.59 -16.39 -12.55
N GLY A 170 10.87 -16.62 -13.83
CA GLY A 170 9.84 -16.94 -14.83
C GLY A 170 9.33 -15.76 -15.66
N SER A 171 9.37 -14.53 -15.15
CA SER A 171 9.16 -13.28 -15.91
C SER A 171 9.54 -12.08 -15.03
N PRO A 172 10.82 -11.71 -14.95
CA PRO A 172 11.27 -10.53 -14.20
C PRO A 172 10.55 -9.28 -14.70
N VAL A 173 9.85 -8.59 -13.79
CA VAL A 173 9.35 -7.26 -14.08
C VAL A 173 10.50 -6.28 -13.92
N HIS A 174 10.63 -5.37 -14.88
CA HIS A 174 11.55 -4.26 -14.79
C HIS A 174 10.77 -2.96 -14.99
N ASP A 175 10.52 -2.25 -13.91
CA ASP A 175 9.71 -1.02 -13.89
C ASP A 175 10.50 0.03 -13.09
N PRO A 176 11.17 0.98 -13.75
CA PRO A 176 11.99 1.99 -13.07
C PRO A 176 11.17 2.96 -12.22
N ASP A 177 9.87 3.05 -12.47
CA ASP A 177 8.94 3.96 -11.82
C ASP A 177 8.18 3.26 -10.68
N SER A 178 8.65 2.08 -10.26
CA SER A 178 8.07 1.31 -9.16
C SER A 178 8.78 1.55 -7.83
N VAL A 179 8.06 1.49 -6.71
CA VAL A 179 8.66 1.41 -5.37
C VAL A 179 9.66 0.24 -5.25
N MET A 180 9.46 -0.84 -6.02
CA MET A 180 10.36 -2.00 -6.05
C MET A 180 11.52 -1.84 -7.07
N ALA A 181 11.73 -0.66 -7.64
CA ALA A 181 12.81 -0.37 -8.58
C ALA A 181 14.14 -0.03 -7.90
N SER A 182 15.21 0.08 -8.70
CA SER A 182 16.47 0.65 -8.27
C SER A 182 16.34 2.16 -8.20
N GLY A 183 16.32 2.71 -7.00
CA GLY A 183 16.20 4.17 -6.82
C GLY A 183 15.87 4.62 -5.41
N GLY A 184 16.00 3.72 -4.41
CA GLY A 184 15.64 4.02 -3.03
C GLY A 184 14.15 4.22 -2.83
N GLY A 185 13.31 3.44 -3.52
CA GLY A 185 11.86 3.37 -3.28
C GLY A 185 11.03 4.61 -3.64
N THR A 186 11.55 5.53 -4.45
CA THR A 186 10.85 6.75 -4.89
C THR A 186 9.76 6.52 -5.95
N GLY A 187 9.63 5.30 -6.48
CA GLY A 187 8.61 4.95 -7.45
C GLY A 187 7.24 4.63 -6.82
N ALA A 188 6.22 4.49 -7.67
CA ALA A 188 4.86 4.25 -7.24
C ALA A 188 4.61 2.78 -6.83
N VAL A 189 3.63 2.60 -5.93
CA VAL A 189 3.00 1.30 -5.69
C VAL A 189 2.19 0.89 -6.91
N ARG A 190 2.37 -0.35 -7.35
CA ARG A 190 1.71 -0.91 -8.54
C ARG A 190 0.70 -1.97 -8.13
N ARG A 191 -0.34 -2.15 -8.95
CA ARG A 191 -1.39 -3.18 -8.78
C ARG A 191 -0.83 -4.55 -8.34
N ARG A 192 0.25 -4.99 -8.97
CA ARG A 192 0.88 -6.30 -8.72
C ARG A 192 1.44 -6.46 -7.30
N HIS A 193 1.80 -5.37 -6.63
CA HIS A 193 2.34 -5.42 -5.26
C HIS A 193 1.28 -5.83 -4.25
N LEU A 194 0.01 -5.54 -4.52
CA LEU A 194 -1.11 -5.86 -3.63
C LEU A 194 -1.87 -7.11 -4.07
N ALA A 195 -1.36 -7.86 -5.07
CA ALA A 195 -2.03 -9.04 -5.60
C ALA A 195 -2.31 -10.12 -4.53
N ARG A 196 -1.43 -10.26 -3.53
CA ARG A 196 -1.65 -11.19 -2.41
C ARG A 196 -2.77 -10.73 -1.47
N VAL A 197 -2.88 -9.43 -1.25
CA VAL A 197 -3.96 -8.83 -0.44
C VAL A 197 -5.30 -9.03 -1.14
N LEU A 198 -5.36 -8.79 -2.45
CA LEU A 198 -6.55 -9.06 -3.26
C LEU A 198 -6.92 -10.55 -3.23
N ALA A 199 -5.97 -11.44 -3.47
CA ALA A 199 -6.22 -12.88 -3.44
C ALA A 199 -6.75 -13.35 -2.08
N TRP A 200 -6.18 -12.87 -0.98
CA TRP A 200 -6.69 -13.14 0.37
C TRP A 200 -8.12 -12.61 0.56
N PHE A 201 -8.40 -11.39 0.10
CA PHE A 201 -9.73 -10.80 0.18
C PHE A 201 -10.77 -11.67 -0.53
N GLU A 202 -10.50 -12.06 -1.79
CA GLU A 202 -11.42 -12.88 -2.58
C GLU A 202 -11.59 -14.26 -1.96
N GLU A 203 -10.52 -14.88 -1.45
CA GLU A 203 -10.57 -16.17 -0.76
C GLU A 203 -11.43 -16.11 0.51
N ARG A 204 -11.30 -15.05 1.32
CA ARG A 204 -12.00 -14.94 2.61
C ARG A 204 -13.44 -14.48 2.50
N THR A 205 -13.77 -13.70 1.47
CA THR A 205 -15.12 -13.17 1.27
C THR A 205 -15.93 -13.99 0.27
N GLY A 206 -15.28 -14.74 -0.61
CA GLY A 206 -15.93 -15.36 -1.78
C GLY A 206 -16.39 -14.34 -2.83
N LEU A 207 -16.08 -13.05 -2.64
CA LEU A 207 -16.43 -11.98 -3.55
C LEU A 207 -15.34 -11.80 -4.59
N ARG A 208 -15.74 -11.59 -5.85
CA ARG A 208 -14.82 -11.11 -6.87
C ARG A 208 -14.59 -9.63 -6.70
N ALA A 209 -13.35 -9.20 -6.85
CA ALA A 209 -12.98 -7.81 -6.74
C ALA A 209 -11.80 -7.47 -7.66
N GLU A 210 -11.49 -6.18 -7.74
CA GLU A 210 -10.30 -5.73 -8.43
C GLU A 210 -9.60 -4.61 -7.67
N LEU A 211 -8.29 -4.52 -7.87
CA LEU A 211 -7.49 -3.41 -7.37
C LEU A 211 -7.63 -2.21 -8.31
N VAL A 212 -8.03 -1.08 -7.76
CA VAL A 212 -8.15 0.22 -8.44
C VAL A 212 -7.24 1.24 -7.78
N PRO A 213 -6.60 2.15 -8.52
CA PRO A 213 -5.83 3.23 -7.91
C PRO A 213 -6.75 4.19 -7.16
N LEU A 214 -6.25 4.76 -6.07
CA LEU A 214 -6.89 5.81 -5.28
C LEU A 214 -6.05 7.10 -5.40
N GLY A 215 -6.72 8.26 -5.49
CA GLY A 215 -6.07 9.55 -5.77
C GLY A 215 -6.13 9.97 -7.25
N GLU A 216 -5.38 11.00 -7.65
CA GLU A 216 -5.52 11.68 -8.96
C GLU A 216 -5.41 10.75 -10.19
N GLU A 217 -4.71 9.63 -10.10
CA GLU A 217 -4.63 8.62 -11.17
C GLU A 217 -5.93 7.80 -11.36
N GLY A 218 -6.75 7.66 -10.31
CA GLY A 218 -8.06 6.98 -10.36
C GLY A 218 -9.13 7.79 -11.10
N ASP A 219 -9.10 9.11 -10.96
CA ASP A 219 -9.99 10.02 -11.67
C ASP A 219 -9.66 10.11 -13.17
N ALA A 220 -8.38 10.00 -13.53
CA ALA A 220 -7.94 10.01 -14.94
C ALA A 220 -8.41 8.77 -15.71
N LEU A 221 -8.47 7.59 -15.07
CA LEU A 221 -8.96 6.35 -15.69
C LEU A 221 -10.49 6.28 -15.76
N ALA A 222 -11.20 6.87 -14.80
CA ALA A 222 -12.67 6.96 -14.81
C ALA A 222 -13.22 7.84 -15.96
N GLN A 223 -12.41 8.76 -16.47
CA GLN A 223 -12.78 9.66 -17.58
C GLN A 223 -12.60 9.05 -18.98
N THR A 224 -12.12 7.80 -19.10
CA THR A 224 -11.91 7.15 -20.41
C THR A 224 -13.09 6.32 -20.92
N VAL A 225 -14.23 6.31 -20.21
CA VAL A 225 -15.48 5.76 -20.74
C VAL A 225 -16.00 6.73 -21.82
N PRO A 226 -16.05 6.33 -23.11
CA PRO A 226 -16.56 7.23 -24.14
C PRO A 226 -18.05 7.52 -23.86
N PRO A 227 -18.51 8.77 -24.00
CA PRO A 227 -19.93 9.06 -23.87
C PRO A 227 -20.69 8.20 -24.89
N GLY A 228 -21.68 7.48 -24.37
CA GLY A 228 -22.57 6.63 -25.16
C GLY A 228 -23.14 7.42 -26.33
N ARG A 229 -23.18 6.77 -27.49
CA ARG A 229 -23.82 7.32 -28.68
C ARG A 229 -25.27 7.67 -28.35
N ASP A 230 -25.61 8.95 -28.45
CA ASP A 230 -26.98 9.43 -28.43
C ASP A 230 -27.79 8.71 -29.52
N GLU A 231 -28.92 8.13 -29.13
CA GLU A 231 -29.93 7.65 -30.06
C GLU A 231 -30.52 8.83 -30.88
N PRO A 232 -30.92 8.61 -32.14
CA PRO A 232 -31.41 9.68 -32.99
C PRO A 232 -32.82 10.12 -32.59
N SER A 233 -32.92 11.40 -32.22
CA SER A 233 -34.19 12.11 -31.99
C SER A 233 -35.13 12.01 -33.20
N SER A 234 -36.32 11.51 -32.93
CA SER A 234 -37.48 11.42 -33.81
C SER A 234 -37.91 12.79 -34.34
N ARG A 235 -37.72 13.06 -35.63
CA ARG A 235 -38.43 14.13 -36.34
C ARG A 235 -39.87 13.70 -36.59
N GLN A 236 -40.80 14.33 -35.86
CA GLN A 236 -42.21 14.34 -36.24
C GLN A 236 -42.39 15.09 -37.56
N ARG A 237 -43.04 14.38 -38.49
CA ARG A 237 -43.57 14.85 -39.77
C ARG A 237 -45.00 15.35 -39.50
N GLY A 238 -45.34 16.51 -40.04
CA GLY A 238 -46.71 17.05 -40.04
C GLY A 238 -46.84 18.11 -41.12
N GLU A 239 -47.03 17.67 -42.36
CA GLU A 239 -47.68 18.39 -43.47
C GLU A 239 -49.22 18.27 -43.31
N PRO A 240 -50.06 18.96 -44.10
CA PRO A 240 -49.79 19.82 -45.28
C PRO A 240 -50.23 21.28 -45.16
#